data_AF-A0A2E0FI70-F1
#
_entry.id   AF-A0A2E0FI70-F1
#
_cell.length_a   1.000
_cell.length_b   1.000
_cell.length_c   1.000
_cell.angle_alpha   90.00
_cell.angle_beta   90.00
_cell.angle_gamma   90.00
#
_symmetry.space_group_name_H-M   'P 1'
#
loop_
_entity.id
_entity.type
_entity.pdbx_description
1 polymer ?
#
loop_
_entity_poly.entity_id
_entity_poly.type
_entity_poly.pdbx_seq_one_letter_code
_entity_poly.pdbx_strand_id
1 'polypeptide(L)'
;MLRVVEKSRAQKTEGVAVTYRAGKNEMFGTCPATCNLNDSGEGSKDIDKDYLEALLNAKPSKGFSFTYSHFHWSKWVDRMKEIKKTIINYSADNLADAINSFICNVPTVTVVSENKWNNEKSFYIERSDIPNSSVPVIRCPAEYGLYNSCNNCGNGEPLCARMNRKFIIGFTAHGPNKRKAANLKEQGGCYGAQGNCRLWWQDTAKSDQPDESDGQKLLRFVKSLPVRAIIRHHVAGDIGANS
;
A
#
# COMPACT_ATOMS: atom_id res chain seq x y z
N MET A 1 6.42 7.70 -13.54
CA MET A 1 6.69 9.01 -12.91
C MET A 1 6.65 8.87 -11.40
N LEU A 2 7.69 9.32 -10.70
CA LEU A 2 7.79 9.23 -9.24
C LEU A 2 7.88 10.61 -8.59
N ARG A 3 7.02 10.84 -7.60
CA ARG A 3 7.13 11.95 -6.65
C ARG A 3 7.59 11.43 -5.30
N VAL A 4 8.48 12.18 -4.68
CA VAL A 4 9.03 11.90 -3.34
C VAL A 4 8.73 13.06 -2.41
N VAL A 5 8.41 12.76 -1.16
CA VAL A 5 8.15 13.76 -0.12
C VAL A 5 8.86 13.28 1.14
N GLU A 6 9.85 14.04 1.60
CA GLU A 6 10.68 13.66 2.76
C GLU A 6 9.89 13.60 4.06
N LYS A 7 8.96 14.54 4.27
CA LYS A 7 8.15 14.62 5.48
C LYS A 7 6.70 14.92 5.15
N SER A 8 5.86 13.90 5.19
CA SER A 8 4.42 14.05 4.93
C SER A 8 3.73 14.78 6.09
N ARG A 9 2.70 15.56 5.72
CA ARG A 9 1.79 16.29 6.63
C ARG A 9 0.38 15.69 6.68
N ALA A 10 0.14 14.61 5.93
CA ALA A 10 -1.16 13.94 5.95
C ALA A 10 -1.29 13.10 7.21
N GLN A 11 -2.43 13.17 7.91
CA GLN A 11 -2.68 12.55 9.22
C GLN A 11 -2.08 11.13 9.36
N LYS A 12 -2.48 10.17 8.51
CA LYS A 12 -1.99 8.78 8.60
C LYS A 12 -0.50 8.61 8.36
N THR A 13 0.16 9.52 7.67
CA THR A 13 1.59 9.44 7.31
C THR A 13 2.41 10.59 7.89
N GLU A 14 1.85 11.34 8.84
CA GLU A 14 2.51 12.52 9.37
C GLU A 14 3.89 12.15 9.94
N GLY A 15 4.91 12.88 9.51
CA GLY A 15 6.28 12.73 10.00
C GLY A 15 7.10 11.63 9.30
N VAL A 16 6.51 10.83 8.41
CA VAL A 16 7.25 9.83 7.62
C VAL A 16 7.49 10.29 6.19
N ALA A 17 8.51 9.73 5.54
CA ALA A 17 8.73 9.90 4.12
C ALA A 17 7.65 9.15 3.33
N VAL A 18 7.24 9.71 2.18
CA VAL A 18 6.26 9.09 1.30
C VAL A 18 6.61 9.24 -0.17
N THR A 19 6.05 8.36 -1.00
CA THR A 19 6.13 8.50 -2.46
C THR A 19 4.75 8.43 -3.09
N TYR A 20 4.63 9.00 -4.29
CA TYR A 20 3.49 8.79 -5.20
C TYR A 20 4.07 8.31 -6.53
N ARG A 21 3.38 7.39 -7.20
CA ARG A 21 3.81 6.91 -8.52
C ARG A 21 2.65 6.98 -9.50
N ALA A 22 2.89 7.41 -10.72
CA ALA A 22 1.89 7.51 -11.77
C ALA A 22 2.50 7.10 -13.12
N GLY A 23 1.66 6.68 -14.06
CA GLY A 23 2.03 6.63 -15.47
C GLY A 23 2.27 8.03 -16.02
N LYS A 24 2.93 8.14 -17.18
CA LYS A 24 3.11 9.44 -17.83
C LYS A 24 1.76 9.89 -18.38
N ASN A 25 1.28 11.06 -17.95
CA ASN A 25 -0.03 11.62 -18.28
C ASN A 25 -1.26 10.81 -17.83
N GLU A 26 -1.08 9.63 -17.22
CA GLU A 26 -2.16 8.79 -16.69
C GLU A 26 -1.87 8.41 -15.23
N MET A 27 -2.63 8.97 -14.28
CA MET A 27 -2.35 8.78 -12.85
C MET A 27 -2.50 7.31 -12.42
N PHE A 28 -3.45 6.57 -13.02
CA PHE A 28 -3.63 5.14 -12.78
C PHE A 28 -2.68 4.25 -13.59
N GLY A 29 -1.81 4.81 -14.44
CA GLY A 29 -1.01 4.03 -15.40
C GLY A 29 -0.04 3.02 -14.77
N THR A 30 0.19 3.09 -13.46
CA THR A 30 1.00 2.11 -12.72
C THR A 30 0.17 1.18 -11.83
N CYS A 31 -1.14 1.40 -11.70
CA CYS A 31 -2.06 0.51 -11.02
C CYS A 31 -2.33 -0.76 -11.86
N PRO A 32 -2.75 -1.89 -11.25
CA PRO A 32 -3.21 -3.02 -12.03
C PRO A 32 -4.45 -2.65 -12.87
N ALA A 33 -4.46 -3.03 -14.14
CA ALA A 33 -5.63 -2.84 -15.01
C ALA A 33 -6.88 -3.57 -14.48
N THR A 34 -6.70 -4.61 -13.65
CA THR A 34 -7.78 -5.39 -13.03
C THR A 34 -8.22 -4.83 -11.67
N CYS A 35 -7.67 -3.70 -11.22
CA CYS A 35 -7.99 -3.16 -9.90
C CYS A 35 -9.45 -2.68 -9.86
N ASN A 36 -10.28 -3.29 -9.03
CA ASN A 36 -11.69 -2.91 -8.91
C ASN A 36 -11.88 -1.48 -8.39
N LEU A 37 -10.87 -0.88 -7.75
CA LEU A 37 -10.97 0.50 -7.27
C LEU A 37 -10.64 1.54 -8.35
N ASN A 38 -10.08 1.13 -9.48
CA ASN A 38 -9.60 2.01 -10.52
C ASN A 38 -10.77 2.63 -11.31
N ASP A 39 -10.93 3.95 -11.19
CA ASP A 39 -12.03 4.69 -11.82
C ASP A 39 -11.81 4.99 -13.33
N SER A 40 -10.60 4.81 -13.88
CA SER A 40 -10.31 5.19 -15.28
C SER A 40 -10.45 4.06 -16.29
N GLY A 41 -10.34 2.80 -15.85
CA GLY A 41 -10.23 1.65 -16.76
C GLY A 41 -8.84 1.47 -17.38
N GLU A 42 -7.92 2.41 -17.14
CA GLU A 42 -6.52 2.35 -17.56
C GLU A 42 -5.68 1.53 -16.58
N GLY A 43 -4.39 1.37 -16.85
CA GLY A 43 -3.43 0.74 -15.95
C GLY A 43 -2.63 -0.36 -16.61
N SER A 44 -1.87 -1.07 -15.80
CA SER A 44 -0.86 -2.00 -16.28
C SER A 44 -1.24 -3.46 -16.01
N LYS A 45 -0.97 -4.33 -17.00
CA LYS A 45 -1.10 -5.79 -16.84
C LYS A 45 0.14 -6.39 -16.19
N ASP A 46 1.27 -5.73 -16.38
CA ASP A 46 2.59 -6.22 -16.03
C ASP A 46 3.22 -5.39 -14.92
N ILE A 47 4.07 -6.03 -14.14
CA ILE A 47 4.88 -5.35 -13.13
C ILE A 47 6.10 -4.75 -13.83
N ASP A 48 6.44 -3.51 -13.46
CA ASP A 48 7.73 -2.91 -13.79
C ASP A 48 8.82 -3.61 -12.98
N LYS A 49 9.56 -4.51 -13.63
CA LYS A 49 10.57 -5.34 -12.93
C LYS A 49 11.72 -4.51 -12.38
N ASP A 50 12.18 -3.50 -13.13
CA ASP A 50 13.29 -2.65 -12.73
C ASP A 50 12.88 -1.75 -11.55
N TYR A 51 11.67 -1.20 -11.60
CA TYR A 51 11.12 -0.45 -10.49
C TYR A 51 10.84 -1.32 -9.27
N LEU A 52 10.31 -2.55 -9.46
CA LEU A 52 10.08 -3.49 -8.36
C LEU A 52 11.40 -3.80 -7.65
N GLU A 53 12.47 -4.07 -8.38
CA GLU A 53 13.79 -4.33 -7.80
C GLU A 53 14.30 -3.14 -6.99
N ALA A 54 14.17 -1.93 -7.53
CA ALA A 54 14.53 -0.70 -6.83
C ALA A 54 13.69 -0.51 -5.56
N LEU A 55 12.37 -0.71 -5.64
CA LEU A 55 11.44 -0.60 -4.53
C LEU A 55 11.77 -1.59 -3.42
N LEU A 56 12.01 -2.85 -3.77
CA LEU A 56 12.34 -3.89 -2.79
C LEU A 56 13.65 -3.56 -2.08
N ASN A 57 14.61 -2.92 -2.74
CA ASN A 57 15.86 -2.47 -2.14
C ASN A 57 15.78 -1.13 -1.38
N ALA A 58 14.69 -0.37 -1.54
CA ALA A 58 14.52 0.98 -1.01
C ALA A 58 14.19 1.00 0.50
N LYS A 59 15.19 0.70 1.33
CA LYS A 59 15.08 0.79 2.80
C LYS A 59 16.12 1.76 3.40
N PRO A 60 15.70 2.78 4.17
CA PRO A 60 16.63 3.65 4.90
C PRO A 60 17.49 2.86 5.90
N SER A 61 18.69 3.36 6.19
CA SER A 61 19.59 2.72 7.16
C SER A 61 18.93 2.59 8.53
N LYS A 62 18.83 1.37 9.06
CA LYS A 62 18.14 1.04 10.34
C LYS A 62 16.68 1.53 10.41
N GLY A 63 16.07 1.88 9.28
CA GLY A 63 14.70 2.36 9.17
C GLY A 63 13.72 1.27 8.72
N PHE A 64 12.51 1.69 8.37
CA PHE A 64 11.45 0.82 7.90
C PHE A 64 10.92 1.30 6.54
N SER A 65 10.59 0.35 5.68
CA SER A 65 10.04 0.63 4.36
C SER A 65 8.90 -0.33 4.06
N PHE A 66 7.77 0.21 3.61
CA PHE A 66 6.61 -0.61 3.24
C PHE A 66 5.72 0.09 2.22
N THR A 67 4.88 -0.71 1.55
CA THR A 67 3.86 -0.25 0.62
C THR A 67 2.66 -1.20 0.57
N TYR A 68 1.67 -0.86 -0.25
CA TYR A 68 0.52 -1.68 -0.60
C TYR A 68 0.52 -1.93 -2.11
N SER A 69 0.12 -3.12 -2.53
CA SER A 69 -0.07 -3.42 -3.96
C SER A 69 -1.37 -4.19 -4.18
N HIS A 70 -2.10 -3.81 -5.22
CA HIS A 70 -3.25 -4.56 -5.73
C HIS A 70 -2.84 -5.57 -6.82
N PHE A 71 -1.56 -5.61 -7.23
CA PHE A 71 -1.08 -6.72 -8.04
C PHE A 71 -1.11 -8.00 -7.22
N HIS A 72 -1.65 -9.07 -7.81
CA HIS A 72 -1.72 -10.37 -7.14
C HIS A 72 -0.34 -10.79 -6.63
N TRP A 73 -0.30 -11.19 -5.36
CA TRP A 73 0.94 -11.38 -4.59
C TRP A 73 1.90 -12.41 -5.19
N SER A 74 1.38 -13.40 -5.92
CA SER A 74 2.20 -14.41 -6.58
C SER A 74 3.18 -13.83 -7.60
N LYS A 75 2.95 -12.60 -8.08
CA LYS A 75 3.84 -11.93 -9.04
C LYS A 75 5.09 -11.31 -8.39
N TRP A 76 5.13 -11.12 -7.07
CA TRP A 76 6.21 -10.37 -6.40
C TRP A 76 6.68 -10.92 -5.05
N VAL A 77 5.91 -11.81 -4.40
CA VAL A 77 6.19 -12.24 -3.02
C VAL A 77 7.55 -12.93 -2.85
N ASP A 78 7.95 -13.77 -3.80
CA ASP A 78 9.18 -14.55 -3.68
C ASP A 78 10.40 -13.63 -3.74
N ARG A 79 10.39 -12.66 -4.66
CA ARG A 79 11.44 -11.65 -4.75
C ARG A 79 11.52 -10.78 -3.51
N MET A 80 10.37 -10.40 -2.93
CA MET A 80 10.33 -9.66 -1.66
C MET A 80 10.92 -10.48 -0.50
N LYS A 81 10.56 -11.77 -0.41
CA LYS A 81 11.08 -12.73 0.60
C LYS A 81 12.58 -12.94 0.47
N GLU A 82 13.13 -12.84 -0.74
CA GLU A 82 14.57 -12.92 -1.00
C GLU A 82 15.31 -11.66 -0.52
N ILE A 83 14.83 -10.47 -0.90
CA ILE A 83 15.51 -9.19 -0.61
C ILE A 83 15.38 -8.75 0.87
N LYS A 84 14.24 -9.00 1.51
CA LYS A 84 13.99 -8.74 2.94
C LYS A 84 14.24 -7.29 3.41
N LYS A 85 13.98 -6.31 2.55
CA LYS A 85 14.10 -4.87 2.87
C LYS A 85 12.73 -4.20 2.91
N THR A 86 12.21 -3.71 1.78
CA THR A 86 10.87 -3.11 1.71
C THR A 86 9.78 -4.19 1.77
N ILE A 87 8.77 -3.98 2.61
CA ILE A 87 7.63 -4.90 2.73
C ILE A 87 6.46 -4.42 1.89
N ILE A 88 6.11 -5.18 0.85
CA ILE A 88 4.89 -5.02 0.09
C ILE A 88 3.78 -5.78 0.82
N ASN A 89 2.69 -5.09 1.12
CA ASN A 89 1.48 -5.70 1.65
C ASN A 89 0.50 -5.92 0.49
N TYR A 90 0.00 -7.14 0.34
CA TYR A 90 -1.06 -7.41 -0.61
C TYR A 90 -2.37 -6.75 -0.15
N SER A 91 -2.95 -5.92 -1.02
CA SER A 91 -4.20 -5.22 -0.78
C SER A 91 -5.35 -6.08 -1.30
N ALA A 92 -5.82 -7.00 -0.45
CA ALA A 92 -6.84 -7.97 -0.79
C ALA A 92 -8.22 -7.31 -0.92
N ASP A 93 -8.94 -7.66 -1.98
CA ASP A 93 -10.23 -7.06 -2.31
C ASP A 93 -11.33 -7.42 -1.30
N ASN A 94 -11.18 -8.54 -0.59
CA ASN A 94 -12.13 -9.01 0.41
C ASN A 94 -11.48 -9.92 1.45
N LEU A 95 -12.24 -10.30 2.49
CA LEU A 95 -11.75 -11.11 3.60
C LEU A 95 -11.33 -12.54 3.20
N ALA A 96 -11.98 -13.14 2.20
CA ALA A 96 -11.63 -14.48 1.74
C ALA A 96 -10.26 -14.47 1.04
N ASP A 97 -10.03 -13.50 0.15
CA ASP A 97 -8.72 -13.28 -0.47
C ASP A 97 -7.65 -12.89 0.57
N ALA A 98 -8.06 -12.13 1.60
CA ALA A 98 -7.15 -11.72 2.66
C ALA A 98 -6.61 -12.92 3.47
N ILE A 99 -7.48 -13.85 3.90
CA ILE A 99 -7.03 -15.06 4.62
C ILE A 99 -6.25 -16.01 3.70
N ASN A 100 -6.64 -16.14 2.43
CA ASN A 100 -5.94 -16.99 1.46
C ASN A 100 -4.48 -16.56 1.27
N SER A 101 -4.26 -15.27 1.00
CA SER A 101 -2.91 -14.72 0.86
C SER A 101 -2.12 -14.80 2.18
N PHE A 102 -2.76 -14.52 3.32
CA PHE A 102 -2.09 -14.53 4.61
C PHE A 102 -1.56 -15.91 5.00
N ILE A 103 -2.32 -16.98 4.77
CA ILE A 103 -1.89 -18.37 5.02
C ILE A 103 -0.68 -18.77 4.17
N CYS A 104 -0.50 -18.15 2.99
CA CYS A 104 0.69 -18.28 2.15
C CYS A 104 1.90 -17.45 2.66
N ASN A 105 1.86 -16.95 3.90
CA ASN A 105 2.86 -16.07 4.50
C ASN A 105 3.10 -14.80 3.66
N VAL A 106 2.03 -14.21 3.16
CA VAL A 106 2.04 -12.89 2.52
C VAL A 106 1.57 -11.85 3.55
N PRO A 107 2.32 -10.76 3.79
CA PRO A 107 1.78 -9.62 4.54
C PRO A 107 0.55 -9.06 3.81
N THR A 108 -0.60 -9.09 4.46
CA THR A 108 -1.88 -8.76 3.80
C THR A 108 -2.61 -7.65 4.53
N VAL A 109 -3.19 -6.74 3.75
CA VAL A 109 -4.16 -5.74 4.20
C VAL A 109 -5.48 -5.95 3.50
N THR A 110 -6.55 -5.43 4.08
CA THR A 110 -7.87 -5.45 3.45
C THR A 110 -8.72 -4.28 3.94
N VAL A 111 -9.73 -3.91 3.17
CA VAL A 111 -10.71 -2.89 3.54
C VAL A 111 -11.98 -3.58 4.05
N VAL A 112 -12.54 -3.08 5.15
CA VAL A 112 -13.80 -3.57 5.72
C VAL A 112 -14.75 -2.42 5.98
N SER A 113 -16.04 -2.74 6.07
CA SER A 113 -17.06 -1.77 6.47
C SER A 113 -16.89 -1.37 7.94
N GLU A 114 -17.32 -0.16 8.29
CA GLU A 114 -17.26 0.34 9.67
C GLU A 114 -18.00 -0.58 10.66
N ASN A 115 -19.18 -1.07 10.27
CA ASN A 115 -19.98 -1.99 11.08
C ASN A 115 -19.27 -3.32 11.36
N LYS A 116 -18.31 -3.74 10.51
CA LYS A 116 -17.57 -4.98 10.71
C LYS A 116 -16.74 -4.94 12.00
N TRP A 117 -16.31 -3.76 12.42
CA TRP A 117 -15.58 -3.59 13.67
C TRP A 117 -16.45 -3.78 14.90
N ASN A 118 -17.76 -3.48 14.83
CA ASN A 118 -18.66 -3.54 16.00
C ASN A 118 -18.09 -2.83 17.26
N ASN A 119 -17.52 -1.63 17.07
CA ASN A 119 -16.78 -0.85 18.08
C ASN A 119 -15.49 -1.50 18.64
N GLU A 120 -15.06 -2.64 18.10
CA GLU A 120 -13.82 -3.30 18.46
C GLU A 120 -12.61 -2.82 17.64
N LYS A 121 -11.41 -3.14 18.13
CA LYS A 121 -10.13 -2.87 17.46
C LYS A 121 -9.66 -4.02 16.58
N SER A 122 -10.33 -5.17 16.67
CA SER A 122 -9.99 -6.38 15.95
C SER A 122 -11.17 -7.34 15.89
N PHE A 123 -11.13 -8.24 14.92
CA PHE A 123 -12.00 -9.42 14.86
C PHE A 123 -11.22 -10.59 14.27
N TYR A 124 -11.79 -11.79 14.29
CA TYR A 124 -11.18 -12.98 13.71
C TYR A 124 -11.90 -13.37 12.43
N ILE A 125 -11.13 -13.91 11.48
CA ILE A 125 -11.65 -14.59 10.29
C ILE A 125 -11.11 -16.01 10.24
N GLU A 126 -11.89 -16.90 9.66
CA GLU A 126 -11.59 -18.32 9.56
C GLU A 126 -11.83 -18.80 8.14
N ARG A 127 -11.07 -19.80 7.72
CA ARG A 127 -11.36 -20.59 6.55
C ARG A 127 -12.09 -21.85 6.96
N SER A 128 -13.26 -22.06 6.39
CA SER A 128 -14.09 -23.23 6.64
C SER A 128 -13.41 -24.55 6.29
N ASP A 129 -12.47 -24.54 5.34
CA ASP A 129 -11.80 -25.74 4.82
C ASP A 129 -10.41 -25.99 5.45
N ILE A 130 -9.94 -25.09 6.32
CA ILE A 130 -8.70 -25.28 7.09
C ILE A 130 -9.06 -25.17 8.57
N PRO A 131 -9.22 -26.29 9.30
CA PRO A 131 -9.48 -26.27 10.73
C PRO A 131 -8.42 -25.44 11.47
N ASN A 132 -8.84 -24.68 12.49
CA ASN A 132 -7.98 -23.81 13.30
C ASN A 132 -7.24 -22.70 12.51
N SER A 133 -7.77 -22.28 11.36
CA SER A 133 -7.24 -21.17 10.55
C SER A 133 -7.64 -19.78 11.06
N SER A 134 -7.93 -19.64 12.35
CA SER A 134 -8.38 -18.38 12.93
C SER A 134 -7.26 -17.33 12.86
N VAL A 135 -7.48 -16.31 12.03
CA VAL A 135 -6.53 -15.22 11.80
C VAL A 135 -7.14 -13.92 12.33
N PRO A 136 -6.44 -13.20 13.23
CA PRO A 136 -6.89 -11.90 13.66
C PRO A 136 -6.71 -10.86 12.54
N VAL A 137 -7.76 -10.07 12.34
CA VAL A 137 -7.74 -8.83 11.55
C VAL A 137 -7.68 -7.67 12.55
N ILE A 138 -6.55 -6.96 12.57
CA ILE A 138 -6.31 -5.83 13.46
C ILE A 138 -6.63 -4.54 12.71
N ARG A 139 -7.50 -3.69 13.26
CA ARG A 139 -7.78 -2.36 12.71
C ARG A 139 -6.50 -1.54 12.70
N CYS A 140 -6.28 -0.77 11.64
CA CYS A 140 -5.16 0.16 11.58
C CYS A 140 -5.18 1.09 12.82
N PRO A 141 -4.12 1.14 13.63
CA PRO A 141 -4.10 1.96 14.85
C PRO A 141 -4.33 3.45 14.65
N ALA A 142 -4.01 3.96 13.44
CA ALA A 142 -4.25 5.34 13.05
C ALA A 142 -5.75 5.70 12.96
N GLU A 143 -6.65 4.73 12.99
CA GLU A 143 -8.10 4.95 12.87
C GLU A 143 -8.83 5.03 14.22
N TYR A 144 -8.15 4.72 15.34
CA TYR A 144 -8.76 4.73 16.68
C TYR A 144 -7.85 5.36 17.75
N GLY A 145 -6.89 6.19 17.34
CA GLY A 145 -6.14 7.08 18.24
C GLY A 145 -5.10 6.41 19.14
N LEU A 146 -4.81 5.11 18.97
CA LEU A 146 -3.68 4.47 19.66
C LEU A 146 -2.33 5.02 19.14
N TYR A 147 -2.27 5.28 17.84
CA TYR A 147 -1.18 5.95 17.16
C TYR A 147 -1.79 6.97 16.22
N ASN A 148 -1.15 8.12 16.01
CA ASN A 148 -1.71 9.19 15.18
C ASN A 148 -1.24 9.08 13.73
N SER A 149 -0.12 8.37 13.49
CA SER A 149 0.42 8.17 12.15
C SER A 149 1.28 6.90 12.06
N CYS A 150 1.77 6.60 10.85
CA CYS A 150 2.78 5.57 10.63
C CYS A 150 4.06 5.82 11.44
N ASN A 151 4.37 7.06 11.83
CA ASN A 151 5.61 7.39 12.53
C ASN A 151 5.70 6.78 13.93
N ASN A 152 4.58 6.72 14.66
CA ASN A 152 4.52 6.14 16.00
C ASN A 152 3.86 4.75 16.04
N CYS A 153 3.33 4.27 14.90
CA CYS A 153 2.71 2.96 14.80
C CYS A 153 3.64 1.83 15.27
N GLY A 154 3.13 0.98 16.17
CA GLY A 154 3.88 -0.16 16.68
C GLY A 154 5.13 0.22 17.47
N ASN A 155 5.08 1.33 18.22
CA ASN A 155 6.21 1.91 18.97
C ASN A 155 7.40 2.28 18.09
N GLY A 156 7.13 2.87 16.92
CA GLY A 156 8.16 3.27 15.95
C GLY A 156 8.59 2.16 14.99
N GLU A 157 7.98 0.97 15.07
CA GLU A 157 8.09 -0.10 14.09
C GLU A 157 6.70 -0.37 13.46
N PRO A 158 6.39 0.26 12.31
CA PRO A 158 5.07 0.18 11.71
C PRO A 158 4.62 -1.27 11.49
N LEU A 159 3.37 -1.60 11.87
CA LEU A 159 2.85 -2.96 11.72
C LEU A 159 2.84 -3.46 10.26
N CYS A 160 2.76 -2.55 9.29
CA CYS A 160 2.83 -2.84 7.84
C CYS A 160 4.25 -3.08 7.33
N ALA A 161 5.29 -2.78 8.11
CA ALA A 161 6.68 -3.06 7.78
C ALA A 161 7.19 -4.39 8.36
N ARG A 162 6.31 -5.18 9.00
CA ARG A 162 6.65 -6.44 9.66
C ARG A 162 6.31 -7.63 8.77
N MET A 163 7.33 -8.29 8.23
CA MET A 163 7.15 -9.45 7.34
C MET A 163 6.41 -10.63 8.02
N ASN A 164 6.82 -10.97 9.24
CA ASN A 164 6.37 -12.20 9.92
C ASN A 164 5.23 -11.95 10.94
N ARG A 165 4.45 -10.87 10.76
CA ARG A 165 3.34 -10.55 11.66
C ARG A 165 2.28 -11.66 11.64
N LYS A 166 1.63 -11.88 12.78
CA LYS A 166 0.61 -12.94 12.96
C LYS A 166 -0.83 -12.44 12.80
N PHE A 167 -1.01 -11.39 12.01
CA PHE A 167 -2.30 -10.74 11.79
C PHE A 167 -2.38 -10.05 10.43
N ILE A 168 -3.61 -9.88 9.96
CA ILE A 168 -3.97 -9.04 8.82
C ILE A 168 -4.24 -7.62 9.35
N ILE A 169 -3.90 -6.58 8.59
CA ILE A 169 -4.30 -5.21 8.92
C ILE A 169 -5.56 -4.85 8.15
N GLY A 170 -6.62 -4.47 8.85
CA GLY A 170 -7.85 -3.96 8.26
C GLY A 170 -7.90 -2.44 8.26
N PHE A 171 -8.40 -1.87 7.18
CA PHE A 171 -8.72 -0.45 7.05
C PHE A 171 -10.23 -0.25 6.96
N THR A 172 -10.73 0.82 7.57
CA THR A 172 -12.14 1.17 7.44
C THR A 172 -12.38 1.86 6.10
N ALA A 173 -13.38 1.39 5.34
CA ALA A 173 -13.86 2.08 4.15
C ALA A 173 -14.32 3.51 4.52
N HIS A 174 -13.71 4.53 3.93
CA HIS A 174 -13.97 5.94 4.25
C HIS A 174 -14.03 6.80 2.98
N GLY A 175 -14.52 8.04 3.14
CA GLY A 175 -14.68 9.00 2.05
C GLY A 175 -16.02 8.92 1.32
N PRO A 176 -16.30 9.87 0.41
CA PRO A 176 -17.57 9.95 -0.32
C PRO A 176 -17.84 8.70 -1.17
N ASN A 177 -16.80 8.02 -1.66
CA ASN A 177 -16.94 6.82 -2.48
C ASN A 177 -16.85 5.51 -1.68
N LYS A 178 -16.98 5.54 -0.34
CA LYS A 178 -16.86 4.32 0.49
C LYS A 178 -17.84 3.21 0.11
N ARG A 179 -19.03 3.57 -0.39
CA ARG A 179 -20.02 2.60 -0.89
C ARG A 179 -19.54 1.91 -2.16
N LYS A 180 -18.98 2.68 -3.08
CA LYS A 180 -18.41 2.20 -4.35
C LYS A 180 -17.18 1.32 -4.09
N ALA A 181 -16.26 1.78 -3.24
CA ALA A 181 -15.06 1.04 -2.85
C ALA A 181 -15.35 -0.28 -2.11
N ALA A 182 -16.49 -0.37 -1.42
CA ALA A 182 -16.95 -1.59 -0.75
C ALA A 182 -17.80 -2.50 -1.66
N ASN A 183 -18.12 -2.06 -2.88
CA ASN A 183 -18.94 -2.80 -3.83
C ASN A 183 -18.05 -3.55 -4.83
N LEU A 184 -17.94 -4.86 -4.68
CA LEU A 184 -17.16 -5.72 -5.58
C LEU A 184 -17.75 -5.84 -7.00
N LYS A 185 -18.98 -5.34 -7.22
CA LYS A 185 -19.65 -5.37 -8.53
C LYS A 185 -19.54 -4.07 -9.30
N GLU A 186 -19.07 -3.00 -8.65
CA GLU A 186 -18.92 -1.69 -9.27
C GLU A 186 -17.45 -1.29 -9.27
N GLN A 187 -16.91 -1.03 -10.46
CA GLN A 187 -15.54 -0.58 -10.61
C GLN A 187 -15.42 0.89 -10.17
N GLY A 188 -14.59 1.14 -9.17
CA GLY A 188 -14.13 2.46 -8.77
C GLY A 188 -14.06 2.71 -7.26
N GLY A 189 -13.86 3.97 -6.89
CA GLY A 189 -13.81 4.39 -5.49
C GLY A 189 -12.41 4.41 -4.88
N CYS A 190 -11.37 4.46 -5.73
CA CYS A 190 -10.00 4.67 -5.27
C CYS A 190 -9.93 5.92 -4.38
N TYR A 191 -9.39 5.79 -3.17
CA TYR A 191 -9.18 6.93 -2.28
C TYR A 191 -8.17 7.93 -2.87
N GLY A 192 -7.21 7.44 -3.66
CA GLY A 192 -6.21 8.25 -4.36
C GLY A 192 -6.83 9.19 -5.40
N ALA A 193 -7.99 8.83 -5.94
CA ALA A 193 -8.74 9.64 -6.90
C ALA A 193 -9.62 10.72 -6.23
N GLN A 194 -9.40 11.02 -4.94
CA GLN A 194 -10.23 11.97 -4.18
C GLN A 194 -9.39 13.05 -3.47
N GLY A 195 -10.02 14.21 -3.28
CA GLY A 195 -9.49 15.33 -2.49
C GLY A 195 -8.07 15.75 -2.87
N ASN A 196 -7.27 16.09 -1.87
CA ASN A 196 -5.89 16.51 -2.06
C ASN A 196 -5.02 15.40 -2.66
N CYS A 197 -5.27 14.13 -2.34
CA CYS A 197 -4.48 13.02 -2.89
C CYS A 197 -4.55 13.00 -4.42
N ARG A 198 -5.75 13.22 -4.99
CA ARG A 198 -5.94 13.31 -6.44
C ARG A 198 -5.11 14.41 -7.07
N LEU A 199 -5.11 15.61 -6.47
CA LEU A 199 -4.35 16.74 -7.00
C LEU A 199 -2.85 16.43 -7.07
N TRP A 200 -2.31 15.87 -5.99
CA TRP A 200 -0.90 15.45 -5.93
C TRP A 200 -0.58 14.33 -6.90
N TRP A 201 -1.50 13.39 -7.11
CA TRP A 201 -1.29 12.25 -8.00
C TRP A 201 -1.38 12.64 -9.48
N GLN A 202 -2.34 13.49 -9.85
CA GLN A 202 -2.44 14.08 -11.19
C GLN A 202 -1.22 14.93 -11.52
N ASP A 203 -0.76 15.73 -10.57
CA ASP A 203 0.46 16.53 -10.71
C ASP A 203 1.69 15.63 -10.86
N THR A 204 1.73 14.48 -10.17
CA THR A 204 2.79 13.46 -10.36
C THR A 204 2.77 12.89 -11.78
N ALA A 205 1.60 12.61 -12.36
CA ALA A 205 1.47 12.09 -13.72
C ALA A 205 1.92 13.09 -14.80
N LYS A 206 1.73 14.39 -14.54
CA LYS A 206 2.11 15.51 -15.41
C LYS A 206 3.53 16.04 -15.17
N SER A 207 4.19 15.59 -14.11
CA SER A 207 5.55 16.02 -13.80
C SER A 207 6.51 15.51 -14.88
N ASP A 208 7.55 16.27 -15.20
CA ASP A 208 8.64 15.81 -16.05
C ASP A 208 9.74 15.11 -15.23
N GLN A 209 10.31 14.06 -15.79
CA GLN A 209 11.44 13.31 -15.22
C GLN A 209 12.32 12.76 -16.36
N PRO A 210 12.95 13.62 -17.17
CA PRO A 210 13.65 13.20 -18.39
C PRO A 210 14.96 12.44 -18.10
N ASP A 211 15.61 12.72 -16.96
CA ASP A 211 17.01 12.34 -16.73
C ASP A 211 17.20 11.13 -15.79
N GLU A 212 16.12 10.57 -15.23
CA GLU A 212 16.22 9.40 -14.34
C GLU A 212 14.97 8.52 -14.40
N SER A 213 15.16 7.20 -14.26
CA SER A 213 14.04 6.27 -14.08
C SER A 213 13.41 6.43 -12.70
N ASP A 214 12.16 5.97 -12.56
CA ASP A 214 11.47 5.95 -11.25
C ASP A 214 12.29 5.19 -10.21
N GLY A 215 12.96 4.10 -10.61
CA GLY A 215 13.81 3.30 -9.73
C GLY A 215 15.07 4.03 -9.27
N GLN A 216 15.75 4.73 -10.19
CA GLN A 216 16.94 5.54 -9.86
C GLN A 216 16.59 6.66 -8.88
N LYS A 217 15.50 7.39 -9.16
CA LYS A 217 15.00 8.46 -8.28
C LYS A 217 14.65 7.95 -6.89
N LEU A 218 13.99 6.79 -6.83
CA LEU A 218 13.61 6.15 -5.57
C LEU A 218 14.83 5.83 -4.70
N LEU A 219 15.82 5.14 -5.27
CA LEU A 219 17.01 4.73 -4.55
C LEU A 219 17.83 5.95 -4.09
N ARG A 220 17.96 6.97 -4.94
CA ARG A 220 18.60 8.24 -4.59
C ARG A 220 17.91 8.92 -3.40
N PHE A 221 16.59 9.02 -3.44
CA PHE A 221 15.79 9.60 -2.36
C PHE A 221 15.92 8.79 -1.06
N VAL A 222 15.76 7.47 -1.10
CA VAL A 222 15.86 6.65 0.12
C VAL A 222 17.25 6.73 0.75
N LYS A 223 18.31 6.80 -0.08
CA LYS A 223 19.68 6.98 0.40
C LYS A 223 19.90 8.33 1.09
N SER A 224 19.15 9.37 0.74
CA SER A 224 19.26 10.69 1.38
C SER A 224 18.46 10.82 2.68
N LEU A 225 17.61 9.85 3.02
CA LEU A 225 16.80 9.92 4.24
C LEU A 225 17.65 9.73 5.51
N PRO A 226 17.25 10.35 6.65
CA PRO A 226 17.90 10.14 7.93
C PRO A 226 17.94 8.66 8.35
N VAL A 227 18.95 8.30 9.15
CA VAL A 227 19.00 6.98 9.79
C VAL A 227 17.74 6.78 10.63
N ARG A 228 17.18 5.56 10.60
CA ARG A 228 15.91 5.18 11.23
C ARG A 228 14.65 5.82 10.62
N ALA A 229 14.76 6.54 9.49
CA ALA A 229 13.58 7.06 8.81
C ALA A 229 12.60 5.94 8.45
N ILE A 230 11.32 6.26 8.54
CA ILE A 230 10.23 5.42 8.04
C ILE A 230 9.82 5.97 6.69
N ILE A 231 9.66 5.08 5.71
CA ILE A 231 9.08 5.41 4.41
C ILE A 231 7.86 4.54 4.13
N ARG A 232 6.76 5.20 3.76
CA ARG A 232 5.59 4.55 3.16
C ARG A 232 5.57 4.89 1.68
N HIS A 233 5.95 3.94 0.84
CA HIS A 233 5.81 4.14 -0.59
C HIS A 233 4.33 4.13 -1.00
N HIS A 234 4.05 4.78 -2.13
CA HIS A 234 2.74 4.79 -2.79
C HIS A 234 1.59 5.22 -1.87
N VAL A 235 1.57 6.51 -1.53
CA VAL A 235 0.33 7.15 -1.07
C VAL A 235 -0.73 7.06 -2.18
N ALA A 236 -0.33 7.08 -3.44
CA ALA A 236 -1.11 6.60 -4.58
C ALA A 236 -0.15 6.04 -5.66
N GLY A 237 -0.69 5.24 -6.56
CA GLY A 237 0.08 4.46 -7.54
C GLY A 237 0.37 3.04 -7.09
N ASP A 238 0.95 2.25 -8.00
CA ASP A 238 1.37 0.88 -7.73
C ASP A 238 2.66 0.53 -8.53
N ILE A 239 3.01 -0.75 -8.59
CA ILE A 239 4.26 -1.28 -9.15
C ILE A 239 4.19 -1.64 -10.65
N GLY A 240 3.12 -1.27 -11.35
CA GLY A 240 2.91 -1.60 -12.76
C GLY A 240 3.91 -0.93 -13.70
N ALA A 241 4.17 -1.57 -14.85
CA ALA A 241 4.89 -0.96 -15.96
C ALA A 241 4.08 0.22 -16.51
N ASN A 242 4.74 1.34 -16.82
CA ASN A 242 4.05 2.48 -17.40
C ASN A 242 3.35 2.03 -18.70
N SER A 243 2.03 2.15 -18.72
CA SER A 243 1.21 2.18 -19.93
C SER A 243 1.39 3.50 -20.66
#